data_AF-A0A482ZYS9-F1
#
_entry.id   AF-A0A482ZYS9-F1
#
_cell.length_a   1.000
_cell.length_b   1.000
_cell.length_c   1.000
_cell.angle_alpha   90.00
_cell.angle_beta   90.00
_cell.angle_gamma   90.00
#
_symmetry.space_group_name_H-M   'P 1'
#
loop_
_entity.id
_entity.type
_entity.pdbx_description
1 polymer ?
#
loop_
_entity_poly.entity_id
_entity_poly.type
_entity_poly.pdbx_seq_one_letter_code
_entity_poly.pdbx_strand_id
1 'polypeptide(L)'
;MCIVGVTLSKNSLASDFIYKKILLTQSINLPNIESYVDEILVIEPDFMVVKINKNTVIPNISLSPTKESDFIQRKVDIYFQDEQQLVHILQAGVDIFHKTKQKIVGRAFDAQIKRLEALGLTIFVGDNL
;
A
#
# COMPACT_ATOMS: atom_id res chain seq x y z
N MET A 1 2.14 -31.96 -26.61
CA MET A 1 1.67 -30.76 -25.87
C MET A 1 1.66 -31.14 -24.40
N CYS A 2 2.73 -30.80 -23.66
CA CYS A 2 2.83 -31.15 -22.24
C CYS A 2 2.07 -30.12 -21.42
N ILE A 3 0.96 -30.53 -20.82
CA ILE A 3 0.28 -29.73 -19.80
C ILE A 3 1.03 -30.00 -18.50
N VAL A 4 1.85 -29.03 -18.06
CA VAL A 4 2.40 -29.04 -16.70
C VAL A 4 1.27 -28.56 -15.79
N GLY A 5 0.52 -29.51 -15.24
CA GLY A 5 -0.45 -29.22 -14.19
C GLY A 5 0.29 -28.86 -12.92
N VAL A 6 0.30 -27.58 -12.55
CA VAL A 6 0.72 -27.16 -11.22
C VAL A 6 -0.41 -27.50 -10.27
N THR A 7 -0.27 -28.61 -9.55
CA THR A 7 -1.15 -28.99 -8.45
C THR A 7 -0.92 -28.02 -7.30
N LEU A 8 -1.74 -26.96 -7.20
CA LEU A 8 -1.90 -26.22 -5.95
C LEU A 8 -2.54 -27.18 -4.95
N SER A 9 -1.76 -27.66 -3.98
CA SER A 9 -2.27 -28.57 -2.96
C SER A 9 -3.33 -27.87 -2.14
N LYS A 10 -4.60 -28.27 -2.32
CA LYS A 10 -5.75 -27.91 -1.47
C LYS A 10 -5.62 -28.57 -0.08
N ASN A 11 -4.61 -28.19 0.68
CA ASN A 11 -4.41 -28.63 2.08
C ASN A 11 -3.77 -27.54 2.96
N SER A 12 -3.87 -26.27 2.58
CA SER A 12 -3.52 -25.19 3.51
C SER A 12 -4.71 -24.92 4.42
N LEU A 13 -4.55 -25.16 5.73
CA LEU A 13 -5.51 -24.72 6.72
C LEU A 13 -5.50 -23.19 6.75
N ALA A 14 -6.62 -22.55 7.13
CA ALA A 14 -6.68 -21.08 7.22
C ALA A 14 -5.57 -20.48 8.12
N SER A 15 -5.06 -21.27 9.08
CA SER A 15 -3.93 -20.94 9.96
C SER A 15 -2.56 -20.86 9.27
N ASP A 16 -2.45 -21.28 8.01
CA ASP A 16 -1.19 -21.24 7.27
C ASP A 16 -0.98 -19.93 6.50
N PHE A 17 -2.00 -19.07 6.46
CA PHE A 17 -1.91 -17.77 5.81
C PHE A 17 -1.66 -16.65 6.81
N ILE A 18 -0.81 -15.72 6.40
CA ILE A 18 -0.50 -14.51 7.16
C ILE A 18 -0.50 -13.30 6.21
N TYR A 19 -0.71 -12.13 6.79
CA TYR A 19 -0.56 -10.88 6.06
C TYR A 19 0.88 -10.39 6.12
N LYS A 20 1.40 -9.99 4.95
CA LYS A 20 2.74 -9.42 4.82
C LYS A 20 2.69 -8.15 4.00
N LYS A 21 3.54 -7.21 4.38
CA LYS A 21 3.77 -5.97 3.65
C LYS A 21 4.99 -6.10 2.76
N ILE A 22 4.80 -5.86 1.47
CA ILE A 22 5.85 -5.78 0.46
C ILE A 22 6.10 -4.30 0.18
N LEU A 23 7.35 -3.85 0.28
CA LEU A 23 7.73 -2.49 -0.11
C LEU A 23 8.01 -2.44 -1.60
N LEU A 24 7.42 -1.46 -2.30
CA LEU A 24 7.57 -1.25 -3.74
C LEU A 24 8.74 -0.30 -4.03
N THR A 25 9.92 -0.57 -3.47
CA THR A 25 11.12 0.27 -3.68
C THR A 25 11.74 0.13 -5.07
N GLN A 26 11.27 -0.85 -5.85
CA GLN A 26 11.71 -1.14 -7.21
C GLN A 26 10.50 -1.55 -8.07
N SER A 27 10.62 -1.39 -9.38
CA SER A 27 9.59 -1.84 -10.33
C SER A 27 9.36 -3.34 -10.17
N ILE A 28 8.23 -3.68 -9.54
CA ILE A 28 7.80 -5.04 -9.33
C ILE A 28 6.99 -5.51 -10.54
N ASN A 29 7.29 -6.71 -11.02
CA ASN A 29 6.46 -7.38 -12.02
C ASN A 29 5.28 -8.04 -11.30
N LEU A 30 4.13 -7.37 -11.27
CA LEU A 30 2.89 -7.81 -10.62
C LEU A 30 2.49 -9.26 -10.97
N PRO A 31 2.48 -9.67 -12.26
CA PRO A 31 2.27 -11.07 -12.65
C PRO A 31 3.17 -12.09 -11.96
N ASN A 32 4.42 -11.73 -11.63
CA ASN A 32 5.30 -12.62 -10.91
C ASN A 32 4.87 -12.76 -9.44
N ILE A 33 4.40 -11.69 -8.79
CA ILE A 33 3.94 -11.73 -7.40
C ILE A 33 2.64 -12.51 -7.26
N GLU A 34 1.71 -12.36 -8.20
CA GLU A 34 0.41 -13.05 -8.17
C GLU A 34 0.54 -14.58 -8.12
N SER A 35 1.66 -15.13 -8.62
CA SER A 35 1.95 -16.57 -8.52
C SER A 35 2.31 -17.05 -7.10
N TYR A 36 2.73 -16.15 -6.21
CA TYR A 36 3.13 -16.45 -4.83
C TYR A 36 2.07 -16.08 -3.79
N VAL A 37 1.14 -15.20 -4.17
CA VAL A 37 0.20 -14.53 -3.28
C VAL A 37 -1.19 -15.13 -3.45
N ASP A 38 -1.90 -15.33 -2.34
CA ASP A 38 -3.29 -15.80 -2.34
C ASP A 38 -4.26 -14.65 -2.65
N GLU A 39 -4.00 -13.49 -2.05
CA GLU A 39 -4.85 -12.31 -2.17
C GLU A 39 -4.04 -11.02 -1.95
N ILE A 40 -4.36 -9.96 -2.68
CA ILE A 40 -3.82 -8.61 -2.45
C ILE A 40 -4.91 -7.77 -1.78
N LEU A 41 -4.64 -7.28 -0.58
CA LEU A 41 -5.61 -6.54 0.24
C LEU A 41 -5.49 -5.03 0.07
N VAL A 42 -4.25 -4.54 -0.10
CA VAL A 42 -3.95 -3.11 -0.21
C VAL A 42 -2.89 -2.93 -1.29
N ILE A 43 -3.09 -1.95 -2.18
CA ILE A 43 -2.11 -1.53 -3.18
C ILE A 43 -1.93 -0.03 -3.05
N GLU A 44 -0.74 0.38 -2.63
CA GLU A 44 -0.32 1.75 -2.50
C GLU A 44 0.92 2.01 -3.38
N PRO A 45 1.24 3.28 -3.71
CA PRO A 45 2.41 3.59 -4.54
C PRO A 45 3.73 3.00 -4.00
N ASP A 46 3.86 2.93 -2.67
CA ASP A 46 5.13 2.56 -2.00
C ASP A 46 5.08 1.17 -1.36
N PHE A 47 3.91 0.53 -1.25
CA PHE A 47 3.78 -0.79 -0.65
C PHE A 47 2.52 -1.53 -1.12
N MET A 48 2.50 -2.84 -0.94
CA MET A 48 1.27 -3.63 -1.00
C MET A 48 1.17 -4.51 0.24
N VAL A 49 -0.06 -4.82 0.64
CA VAL A 49 -0.33 -5.83 1.67
C VAL A 49 -0.96 -7.05 1.02
N VAL A 50 -0.35 -8.19 1.26
CA VAL A 50 -0.72 -9.45 0.64
C VAL A 50 -0.99 -10.51 1.69
N LYS A 51 -1.94 -11.39 1.37
CA LYS A 51 -2.14 -12.66 2.07
C LYS A 51 -1.30 -13.71 1.40
N ILE A 52 -0.45 -14.36 2.19
CA ILE A 52 0.52 -15.32 1.69
C ILE A 52 0.66 -16.48 2.65
N ASN A 53 1.03 -17.66 2.15
CA ASN A 53 1.39 -18.75 3.04
C ASN A 53 2.61 -18.35 3.88
N LYS A 54 2.58 -18.68 5.18
CA LYS A 54 3.60 -18.29 6.17
C LYS A 54 5.02 -18.70 5.79
N ASN A 55 5.17 -19.75 5.00
CA ASN A 55 6.46 -20.29 4.57
C ASN A 55 6.88 -19.84 3.16
N THR A 56 6.06 -19.06 2.46
CA THR A 56 6.40 -18.58 1.11
C THR A 56 7.52 -17.57 1.17
N VAL A 57 8.54 -17.78 0.33
CA VAL A 57 9.62 -16.83 0.07
C VAL A 57 9.47 -16.35 -1.37
N ILE A 58 9.37 -15.03 -1.55
CA ILE A 58 9.32 -14.43 -2.89
C ILE A 58 10.74 -13.95 -3.23
N PRO A 59 11.35 -14.45 -4.33
CA PRO A 59 12.69 -14.03 -4.73
C PRO A 59 12.80 -12.52 -4.91
N ASN A 60 13.88 -11.92 -4.39
CA ASN A 60 14.18 -10.49 -4.50
C ASN A 60 13.12 -9.53 -3.93
N ILE A 61 12.21 -10.03 -3.09
CA ILE A 61 11.16 -9.23 -2.45
C ILE A 61 11.27 -9.39 -0.93
N SER A 62 11.38 -8.26 -0.23
CA SER A 62 11.38 -8.23 1.22
C SER A 62 9.96 -8.24 1.78
N LEU A 63 9.67 -9.18 2.67
CA LEU A 63 8.39 -9.29 3.37
C LEU A 63 8.54 -8.76 4.81
N SER A 64 7.81 -7.70 5.11
CA SER A 64 7.72 -7.12 6.46
C SER A 64 6.40 -7.49 7.15
N PRO A 65 6.35 -7.51 8.49
CA PRO A 65 5.09 -7.64 9.21
C PRO A 65 4.17 -6.45 8.93
N THR A 66 2.87 -6.69 8.91
CA THR A 66 1.84 -5.65 8.78
C THR A 66 1.53 -5.00 10.12
N LYS A 67 1.02 -3.77 10.07
CA LYS A 67 0.41 -3.05 11.19
C LYS A 67 -1.02 -2.69 10.84
N GLU A 68 -1.85 -2.41 11.84
CA GLU A 68 -3.23 -1.97 11.62
C GLU A 68 -3.31 -0.74 10.71
N SER A 69 -2.38 0.20 10.86
CA SER A 69 -2.30 1.40 10.03
C SER A 69 -1.95 1.15 8.55
N ASP A 70 -1.55 -0.07 8.17
CA ASP A 70 -1.38 -0.43 6.77
C ASP A 70 -2.73 -0.69 6.07
N PHE A 71 -3.82 -0.83 6.82
CA PHE A 71 -5.16 -1.14 6.31
C PHE A 71 -6.15 0.01 6.43
N ILE A 72 -5.80 1.05 7.18
CA ILE A 72 -6.73 2.13 7.53
C ILE A 72 -6.22 3.44 6.96
N GLN A 73 -7.06 4.10 6.18
CA GLN A 73 -6.86 5.48 5.78
C GLN A 73 -7.43 6.42 6.84
N ARG A 74 -6.74 7.53 7.10
CA ARG A 74 -7.21 8.58 8.01
C ARG A 74 -7.65 9.81 7.23
N LYS A 75 -8.63 10.52 7.75
CA LYS A 75 -8.99 11.84 7.21
C LYS A 75 -7.80 12.79 7.37
N VAL A 76 -7.46 13.50 6.30
CA VAL A 76 -6.36 14.47 6.28
C VAL A 76 -6.78 15.80 5.67
N ASP A 77 -6.27 16.87 6.27
CA ASP A 77 -6.27 18.23 5.74
C ASP A 77 -4.82 18.61 5.40
N ILE A 78 -4.50 18.72 4.11
CA ILE A 78 -3.14 18.96 3.60
C ILE A 78 -3.08 20.38 3.03
N TYR A 79 -2.16 21.21 3.55
CA TYR A 79 -1.94 22.56 3.06
C TYR A 79 -0.76 22.59 2.08
N PHE A 80 -0.91 23.33 0.99
CA PHE A 80 0.10 23.50 -0.04
C PHE A 80 0.19 24.96 -0.50
N GLN A 81 1.39 25.37 -0.92
CA GLN A 81 1.72 26.76 -1.27
C GLN A 81 1.84 26.98 -2.77
N ASP A 82 2.26 25.95 -3.50
CA ASP A 82 2.55 26.02 -4.93
C ASP A 82 2.11 24.74 -5.68
N GLU A 83 2.24 24.77 -7.01
CA GLU A 83 1.89 23.65 -7.87
C GLU A 83 2.80 22.43 -7.69
N GLN A 84 4.06 22.62 -7.27
CA GLN A 84 4.98 21.50 -7.05
C GLN A 84 4.53 20.65 -5.86
N GLN A 85 4.15 21.29 -4.76
CA GLN A 85 3.57 20.61 -3.61
C GLN A 85 2.25 19.90 -3.96
N LEU A 86 1.41 20.52 -4.81
CA LEU A 86 0.19 19.87 -5.29
C LEU A 86 0.51 18.58 -6.08
N VAL A 87 1.52 18.61 -6.95
CA VAL A 87 1.97 17.42 -7.69
C VAL A 87 2.43 16.32 -6.74
N HIS A 88 3.15 16.65 -5.67
CA HIS A 88 3.56 15.67 -4.66
C HIS A 88 2.36 15.01 -3.96
N ILE A 89 1.31 15.78 -3.64
CA ILE A 89 0.08 15.23 -3.03
C ILE A 89 -0.60 14.23 -3.99
N LEU A 90 -0.69 14.58 -5.27
CA LEU A 90 -1.28 13.71 -6.28
C LEU A 90 -0.46 12.42 -6.49
N GLN A 91 0.87 12.56 -6.56
CA GLN A 91 1.79 11.43 -6.71
C GLN A 91 1.81 10.51 -5.48
N ALA A 92 1.51 11.04 -4.29
CA ALA A 92 1.41 10.25 -3.08
C ALA A 92 0.16 9.35 -3.07
N GLY A 93 -0.80 9.54 -3.98
CA GLY A 93 -2.00 8.70 -4.06
C GLY A 93 -3.04 8.99 -2.98
N VAL A 94 -3.08 10.22 -2.46
CA VAL A 94 -4.12 10.65 -1.51
C VAL A 94 -5.49 10.56 -2.17
N ASP A 95 -6.48 9.99 -1.47
CA ASP A 95 -7.87 9.95 -1.91
C ASP A 95 -8.53 11.31 -1.62
N ILE A 96 -8.67 12.16 -2.65
CA ILE A 96 -9.09 13.56 -2.50
C ILE A 96 -10.60 13.69 -2.59
N PHE A 97 -11.21 14.28 -1.55
CA PHE A 97 -12.63 14.62 -1.53
C PHE A 97 -12.90 16.05 -1.97
N HIS A 98 -12.03 16.96 -1.53
CA HIS A 98 -12.22 18.38 -1.76
C HIS A 98 -10.87 19.09 -1.90
N LYS A 99 -10.80 20.05 -2.81
CA LYS A 99 -9.61 20.87 -3.03
C LYS A 99 -10.01 22.34 -3.13
N THR A 100 -9.28 23.19 -2.43
CA THR A 100 -9.33 24.65 -2.57
C THR A 100 -8.05 25.16 -3.25
N LYS A 101 -7.78 26.47 -3.16
CA LYS A 101 -6.55 27.06 -3.70
C LYS A 101 -5.28 26.66 -2.93
N GLN A 102 -5.40 26.34 -1.64
CA GLN A 102 -4.24 26.12 -0.75
C GLN A 102 -4.44 24.91 0.20
N LYS A 103 -5.51 24.14 0.02
CA LYS A 103 -5.84 23.00 0.89
C LYS A 103 -6.47 21.85 0.10
N ILE A 104 -6.07 20.63 0.43
CA ILE A 104 -6.73 19.38 0.07
C ILE A 104 -7.33 18.76 1.33
N VAL A 105 -8.56 18.26 1.22
CA VAL A 105 -9.20 17.41 2.23
C VAL A 105 -9.42 16.05 1.59
N GLY A 106 -8.98 15.00 2.27
CA GLY A 106 -9.04 13.65 1.73
C GLY A 106 -8.81 12.57 2.77
N ARG A 107 -8.43 11.39 2.29
CA ARG A 107 -7.99 10.25 3.07
C ARG A 107 -6.60 9.81 2.63
N ALA A 108 -5.76 9.49 3.61
CA ALA A 108 -4.41 9.01 3.34
C ALA A 108 -3.98 7.92 4.32
N PHE A 109 -3.14 7.00 3.86
CA PHE A 109 -2.46 6.05 4.73
C PHE A 109 -1.32 6.72 5.50
N ASP A 110 -0.97 6.19 6.68
CA ASP A 110 0.14 6.71 7.50
C ASP A 110 1.47 6.80 6.72
N ALA A 111 1.70 5.91 5.75
CA ALA A 111 2.88 5.97 4.88
C ALA A 111 2.88 7.18 3.95
N GLN A 112 1.73 7.49 3.34
CA GLN A 112 1.56 8.66 2.47
C GLN A 112 1.70 9.96 3.28
N ILE A 113 1.10 10.01 4.48
CA ILE A 113 1.19 11.15 5.41
C ILE A 113 2.65 11.44 5.74
N LYS A 114 3.40 10.43 6.20
CA LYS A 114 4.82 10.58 6.54
C LYS A 114 5.67 11.05 5.35
N ARG A 115 5.39 10.57 4.15
CA ARG A 115 6.09 10.98 2.94
C ARG A 115 5.84 12.46 2.64
N LEU A 116 4.59 12.90 2.72
CA LEU A 116 4.22 14.29 2.46
C LEU A 116 4.76 15.23 3.54
N GLU A 117 4.76 14.83 4.81
CA GLU A 117 5.42 15.55 5.91
C GLU A 117 6.93 15.71 5.66
N ALA A 118 7.60 14.65 5.18
CA ALA A 118 9.03 14.69 4.85
C ALA A 118 9.34 15.63 3.67
N LEU A 119 8.36 15.93 2.82
CA LEU A 119 8.46 16.92 1.74
C LEU A 119 8.12 18.35 2.21
N GLY A 120 7.87 18.54 3.51
CA GLY A 120 7.61 19.85 4.12
C GLY A 120 6.15 20.30 4.03
N LEU A 121 5.22 19.42 3.69
CA LEU A 121 3.79 19.75 3.70
C LEU A 121 3.25 19.76 5.13
N THR A 122 2.39 20.74 5.43
CA THR A 122 1.64 20.78 6.69
C THR A 122 0.38 19.93 6.56
N ILE A 123 0.25 18.92 7.41
CA ILE A 123 -0.86 17.97 7.40
C ILE A 123 -1.51 17.90 8.77
N PHE A 124 -2.84 17.96 8.80
CA PHE A 124 -3.63 17.68 10.00
C PHE A 124 -4.40 16.39 9.81
N VAL A 125 -4.19 15.46 10.73
CA VAL A 125 -4.87 14.16 10.74
C VAL A 125 -6.10 14.28 11.63
N GLY A 126 -7.28 14.05 11.06
CA GLY A 126 -8.52 13.98 11.82
C GLY A 126 -8.71 12.58 12.42
N ASP A 127 -9.38 12.51 13.58
CA ASP A 127 -9.80 11.24 14.15
C ASP A 127 -10.83 10.57 13.21
N ASN A 128 -10.68 9.26 13.04
CA ASN A 128 -11.59 8.45 12.22
C ASN A 128 -13.01 8.53 12.83
N LEU A 129 -13.98 8.98 12.04
CA LEU A 129 -15.41 8.77 12.32
C LEU A 129 -15.84 7.41 11.81
#